data_AF-A0A968JX06-F1
#
_entry.id   AF-A0A968JX06-F1
#
_cell.length_a   1.000
_cell.length_b   1.000
_cell.length_c   1.000
_cell.angle_alpha   90.00
_cell.angle_beta   90.00
_cell.angle_gamma   90.00
#
_symmetry.space_group_name_H-M   'P 1'
#
loop_
_entity.id
_entity.type
_entity.pdbx_description
1 polymer ?
#
loop_
_entity_poly.entity_id
_entity_poly.type
_entity_poly.pdbx_seq_one_letter_code
_entity_poly.pdbx_strand_id
1 'polypeptide(L)'
;MKVRGTPNLSNVRTIMLGVRNPSDVDNSSVNDGLPKSAEIWFNELRLEDFNNKGGWAANARVQAKLADVGTISVAGSTIQPGFGSIEQKVNEREKEQINQVDISSNVELGKLFPEDAKVSVPMFVGVSKSIINPEYYPKEPDRLLKEVLSEAESKTDKSEIKKISQDRTDRMSINFTNVRVAKELKKFRVLSPANLSLSAGYSEVKSSNYNLDYNNLIKYNAGINYNLILRPKSITPLKKSKGFKSPYFRLIKDFNVSPYPTKFSFRTDVDRYYNEIKMRNVTDYNIKIDSTINKDFVWNRFYDVQWDITRSIKFTFTATNTGRMTNLPGPTTCLKNTTANTGAIRFGRA
;
A
#
# COMPACT_ATOMS: atom_id res chain seq x y z
N MET A 1 -38.56 24.52 -20.38
CA MET A 1 -37.21 24.59 -19.79
C MET A 1 -36.21 24.74 -20.91
N LYS A 2 -35.30 25.72 -20.87
CA LYS A 2 -34.21 25.83 -21.85
C LYS A 2 -32.90 25.51 -21.14
N VAL A 3 -32.20 24.49 -21.62
CA VAL A 3 -30.87 24.10 -21.10
C VAL A 3 -29.84 24.62 -22.09
N ARG A 4 -28.78 25.25 -21.58
CA ARG A 4 -27.65 25.69 -22.39
C ARG A 4 -26.37 25.16 -21.75
N GLY A 5 -25.62 24.34 -22.50
CA GLY A 5 -24.45 23.63 -21.99
C GLY A 5 -24.83 22.40 -21.15
N THR A 6 -23.91 21.96 -20.28
CA THR A 6 -24.05 20.83 -19.35
C THR A 6 -24.06 21.31 -17.90
N PRO A 7 -25.15 21.94 -17.42
CA PRO A 7 -25.23 22.39 -16.04
C PRO A 7 -25.17 21.21 -15.07
N ASN A 8 -24.49 21.37 -13.94
CA ASN A 8 -24.31 20.32 -12.94
C ASN A 8 -25.06 20.66 -11.64
N LEU A 9 -25.98 19.80 -11.23
CA LEU A 9 -26.76 19.93 -10.00
C LEU A 9 -26.02 19.46 -8.74
N SER A 10 -24.94 18.69 -8.90
CA SER A 10 -24.06 18.26 -7.81
C SER A 10 -23.29 19.43 -7.18
N ASN A 11 -23.01 20.48 -7.95
CA ASN A 11 -22.28 21.66 -7.46
C ASN A 11 -22.87 22.97 -8.01
N VAL A 12 -24.01 23.37 -7.47
CA VAL A 12 -24.66 24.64 -7.81
C VAL A 12 -23.93 25.79 -7.11
N ARG A 13 -23.24 26.63 -7.90
CA ARG A 13 -22.51 27.81 -7.38
C ARG A 13 -23.33 29.10 -7.40
N THR A 14 -24.18 29.24 -8.41
CA THR A 14 -24.93 30.48 -8.64
C THR A 14 -26.36 30.11 -8.96
N ILE A 15 -27.29 30.69 -8.21
CA ILE A 15 -28.72 30.68 -8.49
C ILE A 15 -29.09 32.11 -8.84
N MET A 16 -29.66 32.32 -10.04
CA MET A 16 -30.14 33.62 -10.47
C MET A 16 -31.66 33.57 -10.57
N LEU A 17 -32.31 34.41 -9.76
CA LEU A 17 -33.73 34.70 -9.87
C LEU A 17 -33.86 36.02 -10.63
N GLY A 18 -34.70 36.04 -11.65
CA GLY A 18 -34.84 37.22 -12.50
C GLY A 18 -36.11 37.17 -13.31
N VAL A 19 -36.50 38.34 -13.80
CA VAL A 19 -37.73 38.55 -14.56
C VAL A 19 -37.32 39.00 -15.95
N ARG A 20 -37.77 38.27 -16.98
CA ARG A 20 -37.46 38.58 -18.37
C ARG A 20 -38.71 39.10 -19.07
N ASN A 21 -38.65 40.34 -19.54
CA ASN A 21 -39.62 40.88 -20.50
C ASN A 21 -39.18 40.44 -21.91
N PRO A 22 -39.88 39.52 -22.60
CA PRO A 22 -39.50 39.07 -23.93
C PRO A 22 -39.73 40.17 -24.97
N SER A 23 -38.76 40.40 -25.86
CA SER A 23 -38.94 41.28 -27.02
C SER A 23 -39.77 40.59 -28.12
N ASP A 24 -40.37 41.40 -28.99
CA ASP A 24 -41.38 40.99 -30.00
C ASP A 24 -40.86 40.03 -31.09
N VAL A 25 -39.54 39.82 -31.16
CA VAL A 25 -38.88 39.16 -32.29
C VAL A 25 -38.97 37.61 -32.24
N ASP A 26 -39.39 37.02 -31.11
CA ASP A 26 -39.25 35.57 -30.87
C ASP A 26 -40.56 34.83 -30.47
N ASN A 27 -41.75 35.45 -30.52
CA ASN A 27 -42.99 34.78 -30.08
C ASN A 27 -44.16 34.92 -31.07
N SER A 28 -44.77 33.78 -31.42
CA SER A 28 -45.90 33.67 -32.35
C SER A 28 -47.28 33.89 -31.72
N SER A 29 -47.37 34.48 -30.53
CA SER A 29 -48.65 34.77 -29.89
C SER A 29 -48.58 36.03 -29.02
N VAL A 30 -49.21 37.11 -29.52
CA VAL A 30 -49.63 38.34 -28.83
C VAL A 30 -48.65 38.86 -27.77
N ASN A 31 -47.48 39.34 -28.20
CA ASN A 31 -46.60 40.19 -27.39
C ASN A 31 -46.71 41.62 -27.94
N ASP A 32 -46.69 42.64 -27.08
CA ASP A 32 -46.79 44.05 -27.50
C ASP A 32 -45.43 44.76 -27.50
N GLY A 33 -44.36 44.11 -27.03
CA GLY A 33 -42.99 44.63 -27.06
C GLY A 33 -42.75 45.88 -26.20
N LEU A 34 -43.72 46.30 -25.39
CA LEU A 34 -43.66 47.54 -24.62
C LEU A 34 -43.00 47.36 -23.24
N PRO A 35 -42.44 48.43 -22.65
CA PRO A 35 -41.99 48.43 -21.26
C PRO A 35 -43.12 48.03 -20.31
N LYS A 36 -42.83 47.15 -19.35
CA LYS A 36 -43.77 46.68 -18.33
C LYS A 36 -43.30 47.14 -16.94
N SER A 37 -44.25 47.57 -16.12
CA SER A 37 -44.03 47.84 -14.70
C SER A 37 -44.67 46.72 -13.89
N ALA A 38 -43.90 46.06 -13.03
CA ALA A 38 -44.37 44.96 -12.21
C ALA A 38 -43.65 44.96 -10.86
N GLU A 39 -44.39 44.61 -9.81
CA GLU A 39 -43.87 44.38 -8.47
C GLU A 39 -43.83 42.87 -8.23
N ILE A 40 -42.63 42.33 -7.98
CA ILE A 40 -42.40 40.89 -8.01
C ILE A 40 -41.70 40.49 -6.71
N TRP A 41 -42.36 39.62 -5.97
CA TRP A 41 -41.90 39.13 -4.67
C TRP A 41 -41.49 37.66 -4.80
N PHE A 42 -40.27 37.34 -4.37
CA PHE A 42 -39.81 35.96 -4.21
C PHE A 42 -39.87 35.64 -2.72
N ASN A 43 -40.61 34.59 -2.35
CA ASN A 43 -40.84 34.25 -0.96
C ASN A 43 -39.87 33.15 -0.46
N GLU A 44 -40.00 31.93 -0.98
CA GLU A 44 -39.23 30.78 -0.50
C GLU A 44 -38.60 30.03 -1.68
N LEU A 45 -37.31 29.71 -1.54
CA LEU A 45 -36.60 28.77 -2.39
C LEU A 45 -36.11 27.63 -1.52
N ARG A 46 -36.88 26.55 -1.48
CA ARG A 46 -36.52 25.33 -0.76
C ARG A 46 -36.48 24.14 -1.70
N LEU A 47 -35.63 23.18 -1.36
CA LEU A 47 -35.67 21.86 -1.95
C LEU A 47 -36.70 21.03 -1.17
N GLU A 48 -37.67 20.47 -1.89
CA GLU A 48 -38.66 19.54 -1.33
C GLU A 48 -38.32 18.10 -1.75
N ASP A 49 -38.93 17.12 -1.06
CA ASP A 49 -38.84 15.69 -1.37
C ASP A 49 -37.41 15.12 -1.44
N PHE A 50 -36.75 15.08 -0.29
CA PHE A 50 -35.49 14.35 -0.15
C PHE A 50 -35.69 12.86 -0.49
N ASN A 51 -34.79 12.33 -1.32
CA ASN A 51 -34.75 10.91 -1.62
C ASN A 51 -34.37 10.11 -0.35
N ASN A 52 -35.38 9.58 0.34
CA ASN A 52 -35.24 8.82 1.58
C ASN A 52 -35.11 7.30 1.35
N LYS A 53 -34.48 6.89 0.24
CA LYS A 53 -34.16 5.47 0.01
C LYS A 53 -33.13 5.01 1.03
N GLY A 54 -33.48 3.99 1.80
CA GLY A 54 -32.54 3.31 2.69
C GLY A 54 -31.63 2.37 1.90
N GLY A 55 -30.38 2.27 2.34
CA GLY A 55 -29.46 1.22 1.91
C GLY A 55 -29.34 0.12 2.97
N TRP A 56 -28.65 -0.96 2.63
CA TRP A 56 -28.26 -1.99 3.56
C TRP A 56 -26.74 -2.20 3.49
N ALA A 57 -26.20 -2.72 4.57
CA ALA A 57 -24.82 -3.18 4.63
C ALA A 57 -24.78 -4.58 5.23
N ALA A 58 -23.87 -5.41 4.73
CA ALA A 58 -23.61 -6.73 5.27
C ALA A 58 -22.12 -6.96 5.37
N ASN A 59 -21.70 -7.52 6.50
CA ASN A 59 -20.33 -7.92 6.76
C ASN A 59 -20.32 -9.40 7.15
N ALA A 60 -19.49 -10.19 6.49
CA ALA A 60 -19.28 -11.58 6.79
C ALA A 60 -17.78 -11.82 7.04
N ARG A 61 -17.45 -12.59 8.08
CA ARG A 61 -16.07 -12.98 8.37
C ARG A 61 -16.04 -14.42 8.82
N VAL A 62 -15.16 -15.20 8.19
CA VAL A 62 -14.89 -16.60 8.53
C VAL A 62 -13.41 -16.73 8.81
N GLN A 63 -13.07 -17.36 9.93
CA GLN A 63 -11.69 -17.68 10.27
C GLN A 63 -11.59 -19.15 10.64
N ALA A 64 -10.64 -19.85 10.03
CA ALA A 64 -10.32 -21.24 10.32
C ALA A 64 -8.87 -21.33 10.82
N LYS A 65 -8.67 -22.05 11.92
CA LYS A 65 -7.34 -22.35 12.47
C LYS A 65 -7.01 -23.82 12.22
N LEU A 66 -5.90 -24.07 11.55
CA LEU A 66 -5.37 -25.40 11.23
C LEU A 66 -4.28 -25.76 12.25
N ALA A 67 -4.69 -26.08 13.48
CA ALA A 67 -3.81 -26.46 14.59
C ALA A 67 -2.53 -25.59 14.68
N ASP A 68 -1.39 -26.22 14.41
CA ASP A 68 -0.04 -25.63 14.44
C ASP A 68 0.44 -25.10 13.09
N VAL A 69 -0.27 -25.42 11.99
CA VAL A 69 0.14 -25.13 10.62
C VAL A 69 -0.20 -23.72 10.22
N GLY A 70 -1.35 -23.18 10.64
CA GLY A 70 -1.71 -21.83 10.26
C GLY A 70 -3.15 -21.42 10.51
N THR A 71 -3.51 -20.26 9.97
CA THR A 71 -4.85 -19.67 10.01
C THR A 71 -5.23 -19.14 8.65
N ILE A 72 -6.48 -19.35 8.25
CA ILE A 72 -7.07 -18.77 7.03
C ILE A 72 -8.21 -17.86 7.48
N SER A 73 -8.25 -16.64 6.97
CA SER A 73 -9.29 -15.66 7.28
C SER A 73 -9.87 -15.10 5.98
N VAL A 74 -11.19 -15.20 5.83
CA VAL A 74 -11.96 -14.63 4.73
C VAL A 74 -12.90 -13.60 5.30
N ALA A 75 -12.90 -12.40 4.74
CA ALA A 75 -13.85 -11.35 5.07
C ALA A 75 -14.49 -10.82 3.79
N GLY A 76 -15.78 -10.53 3.85
CA GLY A 76 -16.53 -9.89 2.78
C GLY A 76 -17.39 -8.79 3.38
N SER A 77 -17.46 -7.66 2.71
CA SER A 77 -18.38 -6.58 3.06
C SER A 77 -19.04 -6.03 1.81
N THR A 78 -20.28 -5.59 1.98
CA THR A 78 -21.01 -4.86 0.94
C THR A 78 -21.83 -3.77 1.60
N ILE A 79 -21.84 -2.59 0.99
CA ILE A 79 -22.61 -1.41 1.39
C ILE A 79 -23.33 -0.95 0.14
N GLN A 80 -24.63 -0.68 0.26
CA GLN A 80 -25.43 -0.09 -0.81
C GLN A 80 -25.61 1.41 -0.60
N PRO A 81 -25.80 2.19 -1.68
CA PRO A 81 -26.18 3.60 -1.58
C PRO A 81 -27.40 3.81 -0.68
N GLY A 82 -27.39 4.89 0.09
CA GLY A 82 -28.41 5.22 1.09
C GLY A 82 -28.18 4.59 2.47
N PHE A 83 -27.17 3.72 2.64
CA PHE A 83 -26.78 3.23 3.96
C PHE A 83 -26.00 4.31 4.73
N GLY A 84 -26.21 4.38 6.04
CA GLY A 84 -25.55 5.35 6.90
C GLY A 84 -25.95 5.15 8.36
N SER A 85 -25.22 5.79 9.27
CA SER A 85 -25.57 5.83 10.70
C SER A 85 -26.80 6.72 10.96
N ILE A 86 -27.43 6.58 12.13
CA ILE A 86 -28.67 7.28 12.48
C ILE A 86 -28.47 8.80 12.52
N GLU A 87 -27.29 9.23 12.98
CA GLU A 87 -26.88 10.63 13.09
C GLU A 87 -26.51 11.29 11.75
N GLN A 88 -26.33 10.51 10.67
CA GLN A 88 -25.93 11.06 9.37
C GLN A 88 -27.10 11.74 8.66
N LYS A 89 -26.84 12.95 8.16
CA LYS A 89 -27.79 13.68 7.30
C LYS A 89 -27.94 12.97 5.95
N VAL A 90 -29.05 13.22 5.25
CA VAL A 90 -29.34 12.59 3.95
C VAL A 90 -28.20 12.77 2.93
N ASN A 91 -27.54 13.94 2.91
CA ASN A 91 -26.44 14.20 1.97
C ASN A 91 -25.10 13.53 2.38
N GLU A 92 -24.98 13.05 3.62
CA GLU A 92 -23.78 12.40 4.18
C GLU A 92 -23.86 10.87 4.10
N ARG A 93 -25.02 10.33 3.71
CA ARG A 93 -25.20 8.89 3.49
C ARG A 93 -24.39 8.43 2.29
N GLU A 94 -24.08 7.13 2.27
CA GLU A 94 -23.29 6.52 1.22
C GLU A 94 -23.96 6.74 -0.16
N LYS A 95 -23.21 7.23 -1.15
CA LYS A 95 -23.67 7.38 -2.54
C LYS A 95 -23.03 6.37 -3.48
N GLU A 96 -22.32 5.40 -2.92
CA GLU A 96 -21.55 4.41 -3.65
C GLU A 96 -21.89 3.01 -3.15
N GLN A 97 -21.92 2.06 -4.07
CA GLN A 97 -21.97 0.65 -3.72
C GLN A 97 -20.55 0.15 -3.52
N ILE A 98 -20.16 -0.08 -2.28
CA ILE A 98 -18.85 -0.62 -1.91
C ILE A 98 -18.98 -2.13 -1.77
N ASN A 99 -18.16 -2.90 -2.49
CA ASN A 99 -18.02 -4.33 -2.31
C ASN A 99 -16.56 -4.67 -2.08
N GLN A 100 -16.26 -5.33 -0.97
CA GLN A 100 -14.90 -5.69 -0.62
C GLN A 100 -14.83 -7.17 -0.24
N VAL A 101 -13.79 -7.84 -0.72
CA VAL A 101 -13.48 -9.22 -0.37
C VAL A 101 -12.00 -9.30 -0.03
N ASP A 102 -11.71 -9.82 1.16
CA ASP A 102 -10.37 -10.00 1.68
C ASP A 102 -10.17 -11.47 2.04
N ILE A 103 -9.11 -12.06 1.52
CA ILE A 103 -8.68 -13.42 1.82
C ILE A 103 -7.24 -13.33 2.31
N SER A 104 -6.97 -13.86 3.50
CA SER A 104 -5.63 -13.87 4.07
C SER A 104 -5.33 -15.21 4.73
N SER A 105 -4.06 -15.59 4.73
CA SER A 105 -3.60 -16.81 5.36
C SER A 105 -2.23 -16.59 5.98
N ASN A 106 -2.06 -17.03 7.22
CA ASN A 106 -0.77 -17.13 7.89
C ASN A 106 -0.44 -18.60 8.05
N VAL A 107 0.65 -19.06 7.44
CA VAL A 107 1.07 -20.46 7.42
C VAL A 107 2.50 -20.57 7.95
N GLU A 108 2.71 -21.43 8.92
CA GLU A 108 4.02 -21.84 9.41
C GLU A 108 4.52 -23.03 8.59
N LEU A 109 5.18 -22.75 7.46
CA LEU A 109 5.73 -23.79 6.58
C LEU A 109 6.87 -24.59 7.27
N GLY A 110 7.42 -24.08 8.36
CA GLY A 110 8.38 -24.78 9.22
C GLY A 110 7.85 -26.12 9.77
N LYS A 111 6.52 -26.23 9.95
CA LYS A 111 5.86 -27.47 10.43
C LYS A 111 5.85 -28.61 9.43
N LEU A 112 6.21 -28.36 8.16
CA LEU A 112 6.38 -29.41 7.15
C LEU A 112 7.74 -30.13 7.25
N PHE A 113 8.68 -29.58 8.03
CA PHE A 113 9.98 -30.18 8.28
C PHE A 113 9.94 -31.02 9.57
N PRO A 114 10.85 -32.01 9.74
CA PRO A 114 10.98 -32.74 10.99
C PRO A 114 11.25 -31.80 12.18
N GLU A 115 10.67 -32.10 13.35
CA GLU A 115 10.79 -31.25 14.54
C GLU A 115 12.24 -30.97 14.95
N ASP A 116 13.14 -31.94 14.75
CA ASP A 116 14.59 -31.83 15.04
C ASP A 116 15.34 -30.79 14.20
N ALA A 117 14.76 -30.41 13.06
CA ALA A 117 15.31 -29.37 12.19
C ALA A 117 15.09 -27.97 12.80
N LYS A 118 14.06 -27.80 13.64
CA LYS A 118 13.69 -26.54 14.30
C LYS A 118 13.63 -25.35 13.33
N VAL A 119 13.16 -25.57 12.11
CA VAL A 119 13.03 -24.52 11.10
C VAL A 119 11.72 -23.78 11.32
N SER A 120 11.77 -22.46 11.34
CA SER A 120 10.59 -21.61 11.31
C SER A 120 10.55 -20.85 9.99
N VAL A 121 9.45 -21.00 9.27
CA VAL A 121 9.18 -20.36 7.98
C VAL A 121 7.76 -19.77 8.02
N PRO A 122 7.55 -18.64 8.72
CA PRO A 122 6.26 -17.96 8.73
C PRO A 122 6.02 -17.27 7.38
N MET A 123 4.93 -17.64 6.72
CA MET A 123 4.46 -17.08 5.47
C MET A 123 3.08 -16.46 5.64
N PHE A 124 2.94 -15.20 5.26
CA PHE A 124 1.66 -14.53 5.09
C PHE A 124 1.34 -14.41 3.59
N VAL A 125 0.10 -14.70 3.22
CA VAL A 125 -0.46 -14.35 1.91
C VAL A 125 -1.79 -13.64 2.09
N GLY A 126 -1.99 -12.56 1.36
CA GLY A 126 -3.21 -11.74 1.43
C GLY A 126 -3.61 -11.26 0.04
N VAL A 127 -4.88 -11.46 -0.31
CA VAL A 127 -5.51 -10.94 -1.52
C VAL A 127 -6.73 -10.14 -1.11
N SER A 128 -6.83 -8.91 -1.59
CA SER A 128 -7.94 -8.01 -1.33
C SER A 128 -8.46 -7.46 -2.65
N LYS A 129 -9.77 -7.41 -2.81
CA LYS A 129 -10.43 -6.78 -3.95
C LYS A 129 -11.52 -5.86 -3.43
N SER A 130 -11.42 -4.59 -3.81
CA SER A 130 -12.42 -3.57 -3.51
C SER A 130 -12.95 -3.01 -4.82
N ILE A 131 -14.28 -3.02 -4.94
CA ILE A 131 -15.03 -2.53 -6.08
C ILE A 131 -16.06 -1.55 -5.56
N ILE A 132 -15.94 -0.30 -5.99
CA ILE A 132 -16.81 0.80 -5.64
C ILE A 132 -17.55 1.21 -6.92
N ASN A 133 -18.87 1.13 -6.91
CA ASN A 133 -19.71 1.58 -8.02
C ASN A 133 -20.46 2.84 -7.58
N PRO A 134 -20.23 4.00 -8.21
CA PRO A 134 -20.95 5.21 -7.85
C PRO A 134 -22.43 5.11 -8.26
N GLU A 135 -23.32 5.70 -7.47
CA GLU A 135 -24.75 5.81 -7.82
C GLU A 135 -24.96 6.74 -9.02
N TYR A 136 -24.18 7.82 -9.10
CA TYR A 136 -24.20 8.81 -10.15
C TYR A 136 -23.08 8.59 -11.17
N TYR A 137 -23.29 8.96 -12.42
CA TYR A 137 -22.29 8.79 -13.47
C TYR A 137 -21.14 9.80 -13.29
N PRO A 138 -19.87 9.38 -13.18
CA PRO A 138 -18.78 10.32 -12.90
C PRO A 138 -18.56 11.42 -13.95
N LYS A 139 -18.94 11.20 -15.22
CA LYS A 139 -18.88 12.23 -16.28
C LYS A 139 -20.01 13.26 -16.11
N GLU A 140 -21.20 12.82 -15.72
CA GLU A 140 -22.44 13.60 -15.58
C GLU A 140 -23.06 13.29 -14.22
N PRO A 141 -22.58 13.90 -13.13
CA PRO A 141 -22.90 13.50 -11.75
C PRO A 141 -24.32 13.88 -11.31
N ASP A 142 -25.11 14.46 -12.21
CA ASP A 142 -26.54 14.71 -12.09
C ASP A 142 -27.40 13.52 -12.57
N ARG A 143 -26.81 12.56 -13.31
CA ARG A 143 -27.52 11.39 -13.85
C ARG A 143 -27.16 10.12 -13.09
N LEU A 144 -28.13 9.23 -12.93
CA LEU A 144 -27.89 7.92 -12.32
C LEU A 144 -27.10 7.02 -13.27
N LEU A 145 -26.05 6.38 -12.77
CA LEU A 145 -25.24 5.45 -13.56
C LEU A 145 -26.10 4.31 -14.13
N LYS A 146 -27.12 3.86 -13.39
CA LYS A 146 -28.06 2.83 -13.85
C LYS A 146 -28.84 3.24 -15.09
N GLU A 147 -29.25 4.50 -15.19
CA GLU A 147 -29.98 5.06 -16.34
C GLU A 147 -29.08 5.13 -17.55
N VAL A 148 -27.87 5.70 -17.39
CA VAL A 148 -26.85 5.75 -18.45
C VAL A 148 -26.51 4.36 -18.99
N LEU A 149 -26.39 3.36 -18.11
CA LEU A 149 -26.13 1.97 -18.50
C LEU A 149 -27.35 1.29 -19.18
N SER A 150 -28.56 1.83 -19.02
CA SER A 150 -29.77 1.33 -19.68
C SER A 150 -29.98 1.93 -21.07
N GLU A 151 -29.46 3.15 -21.29
CA GLU A 151 -29.51 3.87 -22.56
C GLU A 151 -28.37 3.49 -23.52
N ALA A 152 -27.37 2.74 -23.06
CA ALA A 152 -26.23 2.34 -23.87
C ALA A 152 -26.65 1.51 -25.11
N GLU A 153 -26.15 1.89 -26.29
CA GLU A 153 -26.53 1.33 -27.59
C GLU A 153 -26.12 -0.14 -27.74
N SER A 154 -24.98 -0.55 -27.17
CA SER A 154 -24.47 -1.92 -27.24
C SER A 154 -24.04 -2.50 -25.89
N LYS A 155 -23.96 -3.83 -25.80
CA LYS A 155 -23.42 -4.53 -24.62
C LYS A 155 -21.95 -4.16 -24.35
N THR A 156 -21.18 -3.89 -25.41
CA THR A 156 -19.78 -3.49 -25.30
C THR A 156 -19.68 -2.13 -24.65
N ASP A 157 -20.42 -1.14 -25.15
CA ASP A 157 -20.43 0.23 -24.61
C ASP A 157 -20.88 0.23 -23.15
N LYS A 158 -21.92 -0.54 -22.82
CA LYS A 158 -22.39 -0.73 -21.45
C LYS A 158 -21.30 -1.26 -20.53
N SER A 159 -20.50 -2.21 -21.00
CA SER A 159 -19.40 -2.80 -20.22
C SER A 159 -18.24 -1.83 -20.02
N GLU A 160 -17.96 -1.00 -21.03
CA GLU A 160 -16.91 0.02 -20.99
C GLU A 160 -17.30 1.18 -20.05
N ILE A 161 -18.51 1.72 -20.19
CA ILE A 161 -19.05 2.76 -19.29
C ILE A 161 -19.00 2.28 -17.84
N LYS A 162 -19.44 1.04 -17.58
CA LYS A 162 -19.39 0.46 -16.24
C LYS A 162 -17.95 0.33 -15.72
N LYS A 163 -17.02 -0.15 -16.55
CA LYS A 163 -15.62 -0.34 -16.16
C LYS A 163 -14.90 0.98 -15.88
N ILE A 164 -15.17 2.01 -16.69
CA ILE A 164 -14.58 3.34 -16.55
C ILE A 164 -15.14 4.06 -15.32
N SER A 165 -16.43 3.89 -15.04
CA SER A 165 -17.10 4.53 -13.88
C SER A 165 -16.80 3.85 -12.55
N GLN A 166 -16.25 2.63 -12.59
CA GLN A 166 -16.00 1.82 -11.40
C GLN A 166 -14.63 2.13 -10.81
N ASP A 167 -14.62 2.35 -9.50
CA ASP A 167 -13.42 2.48 -8.70
C ASP A 167 -13.01 1.09 -8.23
N ARG A 168 -11.85 0.62 -8.68
CA ARG A 168 -11.36 -0.72 -8.40
C ARG A 168 -9.99 -0.66 -7.79
N THR A 169 -9.79 -1.41 -6.71
CA THR A 169 -8.49 -1.64 -6.09
C THR A 169 -8.29 -3.12 -5.83
N ASP A 170 -7.30 -3.72 -6.47
CA ASP A 170 -6.84 -5.08 -6.21
C ASP A 170 -5.51 -5.01 -5.46
N ARG A 171 -5.40 -5.73 -4.34
CA ARG A 171 -4.15 -5.84 -3.57
C ARG A 171 -3.77 -7.30 -3.44
N MET A 172 -2.48 -7.57 -3.61
CA MET A 172 -1.89 -8.88 -3.36
C MET A 172 -0.63 -8.70 -2.53
N SER A 173 -0.41 -9.57 -1.55
CA SER A 173 0.77 -9.54 -0.71
C SER A 173 1.20 -10.94 -0.34
N ILE A 174 2.50 -11.20 -0.38
CA ILE A 174 3.13 -12.43 0.07
C ILE A 174 4.35 -12.02 0.89
N ASN A 175 4.42 -12.41 2.16
CA ASN A 175 5.51 -12.04 3.04
C ASN A 175 6.03 -13.26 3.81
N PHE A 176 7.31 -13.51 3.69
CA PHE A 176 8.09 -14.39 4.55
C PHE A 176 8.80 -13.53 5.59
N THR A 177 8.52 -13.77 6.86
CA THR A 177 9.06 -12.94 7.94
C THR A 177 9.93 -13.80 8.85
N ASN A 178 11.18 -13.35 9.06
CA ASN A 178 12.09 -13.97 10.01
C ASN A 178 12.24 -15.50 9.84
N VAL A 179 12.37 -15.95 8.60
CA VAL A 179 12.69 -17.34 8.26
C VAL A 179 14.04 -17.69 8.87
N ARG A 180 14.06 -18.66 9.78
CA ARG A 180 15.24 -18.96 10.60
C ARG A 180 15.27 -20.41 11.06
N VAL A 181 16.45 -20.85 11.48
CA VAL A 181 16.63 -22.15 12.15
C VAL A 181 16.80 -21.93 13.64
N ALA A 182 15.80 -22.25 14.45
CA ALA A 182 15.81 -22.11 15.91
C ALA A 182 16.55 -23.27 16.62
N LYS A 183 17.66 -23.73 16.05
CA LYS A 183 18.45 -24.84 16.61
C LYS A 183 19.57 -24.33 17.50
N GLU A 184 19.62 -24.85 18.73
CA GLU A 184 20.74 -24.57 19.63
C GLU A 184 22.03 -25.23 19.11
N LEU A 185 23.09 -24.43 19.02
CA LEU A 185 24.38 -24.91 18.56
C LEU A 185 25.13 -25.60 19.70
N LYS A 186 25.20 -26.94 19.65
CA LYS A 186 25.98 -27.76 20.61
C LYS A 186 27.48 -27.45 20.59
N LYS A 187 28.02 -27.00 19.45
CA LYS A 187 29.41 -26.56 19.28
C LYS A 187 29.42 -25.20 18.60
N PHE A 188 30.35 -24.36 19.04
CA PHE A 188 30.58 -23.06 18.42
C PHE A 188 30.87 -23.24 16.92
N ARG A 189 30.08 -22.56 16.10
CA ARG A 189 30.30 -22.44 14.65
C ARG A 189 30.05 -21.00 14.27
N VAL A 190 31.03 -20.38 13.63
CA VAL A 190 30.91 -19.00 13.12
C VAL A 190 29.74 -18.96 12.13
N LEU A 191 29.80 -19.79 11.09
CA LEU A 191 28.72 -19.93 10.11
C LEU A 191 27.75 -21.03 10.57
N SER A 192 26.57 -20.60 10.99
CA SER A 192 25.45 -21.49 11.29
C SER A 192 24.15 -20.89 10.74
N PRO A 193 23.25 -21.71 10.17
CA PRO A 193 21.90 -21.28 9.82
C PRO A 193 21.11 -20.69 11.00
N ALA A 194 21.48 -21.04 12.24
CA ALA A 194 20.84 -20.51 13.45
C ALA A 194 21.17 -19.04 13.73
N ASN A 195 22.27 -18.54 13.17
CA ASN A 195 22.68 -17.14 13.27
C ASN A 195 22.11 -16.31 12.11
N LEU A 196 21.41 -16.94 11.16
CA LEU A 196 20.86 -16.32 9.96
C LEU A 196 19.34 -16.24 10.06
N SER A 197 18.79 -15.09 9.67
CA SER A 197 17.36 -14.87 9.51
C SER A 197 17.12 -14.18 8.18
N LEU A 198 16.12 -14.65 7.45
CA LEU A 198 15.75 -14.13 6.13
C LEU A 198 14.32 -13.60 6.18
N SER A 199 14.09 -12.45 5.56
CA SER A 199 12.75 -11.92 5.33
C SER A 199 12.63 -11.54 3.87
N ALA A 200 11.50 -11.82 3.24
CA ALA A 200 11.24 -11.46 1.86
C ALA A 200 9.75 -11.15 1.72
N GLY A 201 9.42 -10.11 0.98
CA GLY A 201 8.05 -9.69 0.77
C GLY A 201 7.82 -9.17 -0.63
N TYR A 202 6.60 -9.38 -1.08
CA TYR A 202 6.05 -8.89 -2.32
C TYR A 202 4.69 -8.27 -2.01
N SER A 203 4.46 -7.05 -2.48
CA SER A 203 3.14 -6.45 -2.44
C SER A 203 2.84 -5.72 -3.74
N GLU A 204 1.66 -5.95 -4.27
CA GLU A 204 1.17 -5.33 -5.49
C GLU A 204 -0.19 -4.69 -5.20
N VAL A 205 -0.35 -3.45 -5.65
CA VAL A 205 -1.62 -2.72 -5.61
C VAL A 205 -1.90 -2.23 -7.02
N LYS A 206 -3.02 -2.67 -7.59
CA LYS A 206 -3.54 -2.18 -8.85
C LYS A 206 -4.79 -1.38 -8.57
N SER A 207 -4.84 -0.12 -8.98
CA SER A 207 -6.05 0.68 -8.89
C SER A 207 -6.41 1.37 -10.20
N SER A 208 -7.70 1.58 -10.39
CA SER A 208 -8.28 2.31 -11.51
C SER A 208 -9.55 3.00 -11.02
N ASN A 209 -9.84 4.19 -11.54
CA ASN A 209 -11.06 4.95 -11.26
C ASN A 209 -11.43 5.76 -12.50
N TYR A 210 -12.46 6.60 -12.46
CA TYR A 210 -12.87 7.41 -13.61
C TYR A 210 -11.73 8.21 -14.28
N ASN A 211 -10.90 8.89 -13.48
CA ASN A 211 -9.82 9.74 -13.96
C ASN A 211 -8.50 8.98 -14.20
N LEU A 212 -8.39 7.76 -13.69
CA LEU A 212 -7.17 6.97 -13.67
C LEU A 212 -7.35 5.71 -14.52
N ASP A 213 -6.59 5.61 -15.62
CA ASP A 213 -6.59 4.42 -16.46
C ASP A 213 -6.08 3.21 -15.68
N TYR A 214 -4.89 3.35 -15.10
CA TYR A 214 -4.34 2.42 -14.13
C TYR A 214 -3.27 3.08 -13.24
N ASN A 215 -3.13 2.56 -12.04
CA ASN A 215 -2.01 2.78 -11.13
C ASN A 215 -1.51 1.42 -10.63
N ASN A 216 -0.30 1.06 -11.02
CA ASN A 216 0.33 -0.20 -10.67
C ASN A 216 1.51 0.06 -9.73
N LEU A 217 1.31 -0.24 -8.46
CA LEU A 217 2.33 -0.13 -7.42
C LEU A 217 2.82 -1.53 -7.07
N ILE A 218 4.13 -1.76 -7.20
CA ILE A 218 4.78 -3.02 -6.87
C ILE A 218 5.93 -2.71 -5.90
N LYS A 219 5.98 -3.45 -4.80
CA LYS A 219 7.06 -3.42 -3.83
C LYS A 219 7.63 -4.82 -3.66
N TYR A 220 8.96 -4.89 -3.64
CA TYR A 220 9.71 -6.04 -3.17
C TYR A 220 10.58 -5.59 -2.01
N ASN A 221 10.56 -6.33 -0.93
CA ASN A 221 11.47 -6.14 0.18
C ASN A 221 12.20 -7.46 0.45
N ALA A 222 13.49 -7.41 0.68
CA ALA A 222 14.27 -8.59 1.03
C ALA A 222 15.30 -8.19 2.08
N GLY A 223 15.43 -8.99 3.13
CA GLY A 223 16.30 -8.73 4.25
C GLY A 223 17.03 -9.98 4.67
N ILE A 224 18.34 -9.88 4.87
CA ILE A 224 19.15 -10.91 5.49
C ILE A 224 19.73 -10.31 6.75
N ASN A 225 19.53 -10.99 7.87
CA ASN A 225 20.07 -10.60 9.15
C ASN A 225 20.91 -11.75 9.71
N TYR A 226 22.19 -11.47 9.89
CA TYR A 226 23.15 -12.34 10.54
C TYR A 226 23.47 -11.78 11.92
N ASN A 227 23.25 -12.56 12.96
CA ASN A 227 23.51 -12.16 14.34
C ASN A 227 24.25 -13.27 15.07
N LEU A 228 25.52 -13.02 15.35
CA LEU A 228 26.42 -13.92 16.06
C LEU A 228 26.68 -13.37 17.46
N ILE A 229 26.21 -14.10 18.48
CA ILE A 229 26.45 -13.77 19.88
C ILE A 229 27.47 -14.76 20.44
N LEU A 230 28.59 -14.24 20.91
CA LEU A 230 29.72 -14.98 21.46
C LEU A 230 29.85 -14.75 22.96
N ARG A 231 30.33 -15.76 23.67
CA ARG A 231 30.69 -15.66 25.09
C ARG A 231 32.18 -15.92 25.26
N PRO A 232 33.06 -14.98 24.86
CA PRO A 232 34.50 -15.13 25.03
C PRO A 232 34.87 -15.40 26.47
N LYS A 233 35.62 -16.49 26.69
CA LYS A 233 36.30 -16.68 27.98
C LYS A 233 37.42 -15.67 28.06
N SER A 234 37.36 -14.80 29.05
CA SER A 234 38.41 -13.83 29.31
C SER A 234 39.68 -14.54 29.76
N ILE A 235 40.79 -14.27 29.09
CA ILE A 235 42.10 -14.87 29.37
C ILE A 235 42.89 -13.86 30.19
N THR A 236 43.55 -14.32 31.25
CA THR A 236 44.44 -13.49 32.07
C THR A 236 45.90 -13.89 31.76
N PRO A 237 46.52 -13.33 30.70
CA PRO A 237 47.79 -13.82 30.17
C PRO A 237 48.93 -13.83 31.18
N LEU A 238 48.96 -12.86 32.11
CA LEU A 238 50.06 -12.67 33.05
C LEU A 238 49.82 -13.34 34.41
N LYS A 239 48.67 -14.01 34.62
CA LYS A 239 48.29 -14.65 35.89
C LYS A 239 49.27 -15.72 36.36
N LYS A 240 49.87 -16.47 35.43
CA LYS A 240 50.82 -17.57 35.70
C LYS A 240 52.30 -17.17 35.58
N SER A 241 52.60 -15.90 35.33
CA SER A 241 53.98 -15.43 35.17
C SER A 241 54.76 -15.48 36.49
N LYS A 242 56.00 -16.01 36.46
CA LYS A 242 56.86 -16.17 37.64
C LYS A 242 57.57 -14.87 38.07
N GLY A 243 57.72 -13.90 37.16
CA GLY A 243 58.40 -12.61 37.41
C GLY A 243 57.54 -11.53 38.10
N PHE A 244 56.21 -11.67 38.09
CA PHE A 244 55.28 -10.68 38.65
C PHE A 244 54.57 -11.23 39.91
N LYS A 245 55.33 -11.63 40.93
CA LYS A 245 54.78 -12.15 42.21
C LYS A 245 54.52 -11.08 43.27
N SER A 246 55.10 -9.89 43.12
CA SER A 246 54.97 -8.81 44.10
C SER A 246 53.55 -8.23 44.15
N PRO A 247 53.02 -7.84 45.34
CA PRO A 247 51.69 -7.23 45.49
C PRO A 247 51.46 -5.99 44.63
N TYR A 248 52.53 -5.24 44.35
CA TYR A 248 52.50 -4.04 43.52
C TYR A 248 52.18 -4.31 42.04
N PHE A 249 52.35 -5.55 41.57
CA PHE A 249 52.06 -5.93 40.18
C PHE A 249 50.66 -6.56 39.97
N ARG A 250 49.77 -6.55 40.99
CA ARG A 250 48.41 -7.12 40.88
C ARG A 250 47.61 -6.54 39.71
N LEU A 251 47.70 -5.23 39.46
CA LEU A 251 47.05 -4.55 38.34
C LEU A 251 47.42 -5.15 36.97
N ILE A 252 48.71 -5.44 36.77
CA ILE A 252 49.22 -6.04 35.53
C ILE A 252 48.85 -7.53 35.46
N LYS A 253 48.83 -8.20 36.60
CA LYS A 253 48.57 -9.64 36.71
C LYS A 253 47.09 -10.00 36.51
N ASP A 254 46.19 -9.10 36.89
CA ASP A 254 44.74 -9.23 36.74
C ASP A 254 44.23 -8.68 35.40
N PHE A 255 45.12 -8.12 34.57
CA PHE A 255 44.81 -7.69 33.22
C PHE A 255 44.22 -8.85 32.41
N ASN A 256 43.04 -8.62 31.84
CA ASN A 256 42.24 -9.64 31.21
C ASN A 256 41.92 -9.23 29.79
N VAL A 257 42.02 -10.17 28.84
CA VAL A 257 41.77 -9.90 27.43
C VAL A 257 40.78 -10.91 26.89
N SER A 258 39.77 -10.42 26.16
CA SER A 258 38.86 -11.24 25.38
C SER A 258 39.33 -11.25 23.93
N PRO A 259 39.73 -12.41 23.36
CA PRO A 259 40.39 -12.44 22.05
C PRO A 259 39.45 -12.22 20.85
N TYR A 260 38.13 -12.25 21.05
CA TYR A 260 37.12 -12.06 20.00
C TYR A 260 35.95 -11.22 20.51
N PRO A 261 35.20 -10.55 19.60
CA PRO A 261 34.03 -9.76 19.96
C PRO A 261 32.96 -10.58 20.66
N THR A 262 32.13 -9.92 21.47
CA THR A 262 30.97 -10.52 22.15
C THR A 262 29.76 -10.59 21.23
N LYS A 263 29.64 -9.66 20.27
CA LYS A 263 28.57 -9.65 19.29
C LYS A 263 29.07 -9.18 17.93
N PHE A 264 28.64 -9.87 16.90
CA PHE A 264 28.76 -9.42 15.52
C PHE A 264 27.39 -9.53 14.86
N SER A 265 26.83 -8.41 14.45
CA SER A 265 25.58 -8.37 13.71
C SER A 265 25.78 -7.65 12.39
N PHE A 266 25.31 -8.29 11.33
CA PHE A 266 25.27 -7.75 9.99
C PHE A 266 23.86 -7.91 9.46
N ARG A 267 23.21 -6.81 9.12
CA ARG A 267 21.90 -6.81 8.48
C ARG A 267 22.00 -6.10 7.15
N THR A 268 21.40 -6.68 6.14
CA THR A 268 21.25 -6.08 4.82
C THR A 268 19.78 -6.14 4.43
N ASP A 269 19.21 -5.03 4.00
CA ASP A 269 17.86 -4.99 3.43
C ASP A 269 17.83 -4.22 2.11
N VAL A 270 16.99 -4.72 1.22
CA VAL A 270 16.80 -4.24 -0.14
C VAL A 270 15.32 -3.96 -0.29
N ASP A 271 15.01 -2.72 -0.64
CA ASP A 271 13.65 -2.26 -0.92
C ASP A 271 13.59 -1.77 -2.37
N ARG A 272 12.81 -2.48 -3.19
CA ARG A 272 12.53 -2.10 -4.57
C ARG A 272 11.09 -1.64 -4.68
N TYR A 273 10.92 -0.42 -5.15
CA TYR A 273 9.64 0.24 -5.38
C TYR A 273 9.46 0.52 -6.87
N TYR A 274 8.31 0.16 -7.41
CA TYR A 274 7.90 0.52 -8.77
C TYR A 274 6.46 1.05 -8.69
N ASN A 275 6.23 2.19 -9.29
CA ASN A 275 4.90 2.78 -9.39
C ASN A 275 4.71 3.37 -10.78
N GLU A 276 3.69 2.91 -11.48
CA GLU A 276 3.33 3.41 -12.80
C GLU A 276 1.89 3.89 -12.79
N ILE A 277 1.71 5.18 -13.09
CA ILE A 277 0.41 5.86 -13.09
C ILE A 277 0.13 6.33 -14.50
N LYS A 278 -1.05 6.03 -15.02
CA LYS A 278 -1.54 6.59 -16.27
C LYS A 278 -2.92 7.20 -16.07
N MET A 279 -3.04 8.49 -16.33
CA MET A 279 -4.32 9.18 -16.28
C MET A 279 -5.18 8.80 -17.49
N ARG A 280 -6.48 8.68 -17.27
CA ARG A 280 -7.45 8.49 -18.34
C ARG A 280 -7.73 9.83 -19.01
N ASN A 281 -7.78 9.83 -20.33
CA ASN A 281 -8.32 10.96 -21.06
C ASN A 281 -9.85 10.95 -20.94
N VAL A 282 -10.39 11.91 -20.21
CA VAL A 282 -11.83 12.09 -19.97
C VAL A 282 -12.45 13.16 -20.89
N THR A 283 -11.64 13.76 -21.78
CA THR A 283 -12.10 14.76 -22.74
C THR A 283 -12.58 14.10 -24.03
N ASP A 284 -13.43 14.78 -24.80
CA ASP A 284 -13.91 14.28 -26.09
C ASP A 284 -12.84 14.39 -27.20
N TYR A 285 -11.68 14.98 -26.90
CA TYR A 285 -10.53 15.07 -27.82
C TYR A 285 -9.61 13.87 -27.64
N ASN A 286 -8.96 13.41 -28.71
CA ASN A 286 -8.01 12.31 -28.64
C ASN A 286 -6.62 12.78 -28.13
N ILE A 287 -6.54 13.11 -26.83
CA ILE A 287 -5.30 13.49 -26.16
C ILE A 287 -4.56 12.24 -25.71
N LYS A 288 -3.32 12.06 -26.19
CA LYS A 288 -2.44 11.00 -25.73
C LYS A 288 -1.76 11.41 -24.43
N ILE A 289 -2.08 10.71 -23.34
CA ILE A 289 -1.46 10.91 -22.03
C ILE A 289 -0.48 9.76 -21.78
N ASP A 290 0.80 10.08 -21.65
CA ASP A 290 1.85 9.12 -21.34
C ASP A 290 1.84 8.76 -19.84
N SER A 291 2.31 7.55 -19.51
CA SER A 291 2.39 7.11 -18.11
C SER A 291 3.55 7.77 -17.37
N THR A 292 3.32 8.10 -16.11
CA THR A 292 4.34 8.57 -15.18
C THR A 292 4.88 7.40 -14.38
N ILE A 293 6.21 7.26 -14.32
CA ILE A 293 6.87 6.13 -13.70
C ILE A 293 7.78 6.62 -12.58
N ASN A 294 7.57 6.10 -11.39
CA ASN A 294 8.46 6.28 -10.25
C ASN A 294 9.10 4.94 -9.90
N LYS A 295 10.43 4.90 -9.83
CA LYS A 295 11.21 3.72 -9.48
C LYS A 295 12.15 4.10 -8.36
N ASP A 296 12.20 3.27 -7.34
CA ASP A 296 13.21 3.36 -6.30
C ASP A 296 13.82 2.00 -6.02
N PHE A 297 15.10 2.02 -5.69
CA PHE A 297 15.83 0.85 -5.22
C PHE A 297 16.81 1.32 -4.16
N VAL A 298 16.52 0.95 -2.93
CA VAL A 298 17.34 1.29 -1.77
C VAL A 298 17.93 0.00 -1.22
N TRP A 299 19.21 0.05 -0.89
CA TRP A 299 19.94 -1.04 -0.26
C TRP A 299 20.60 -0.53 1.02
N ASN A 300 20.06 -0.91 2.17
CA ASN A 300 20.66 -0.57 3.46
C ASN A 300 21.51 -1.73 3.98
N ARG A 301 22.61 -1.38 4.64
CA ARG A 301 23.52 -2.30 5.32
C ARG A 301 23.85 -1.74 6.69
N PHE A 302 23.67 -2.57 7.70
CA PHE A 302 23.92 -2.24 9.09
C PHE A 302 24.97 -3.20 9.63
N TYR A 303 25.97 -2.62 10.29
CA TYR A 303 27.05 -3.33 10.95
C TYR A 303 27.04 -2.95 12.41
N ASP A 304 27.07 -3.94 13.30
CA ASP A 304 27.16 -3.75 14.75
C ASP A 304 28.16 -4.76 15.32
N VAL A 305 29.26 -4.25 15.85
CA VAL A 305 30.32 -5.05 16.48
C VAL A 305 30.50 -4.56 17.90
N GLN A 306 30.30 -5.47 18.85
CA GLN A 306 30.56 -5.21 20.26
C GLN A 306 31.71 -6.10 20.72
N TRP A 307 32.71 -5.49 21.35
CA TRP A 307 33.89 -6.20 21.83
C TRP A 307 34.29 -5.71 23.22
N ASP A 308 34.07 -6.56 24.21
CA ASP A 308 34.58 -6.37 25.56
C ASP A 308 36.06 -6.78 25.62
N ILE A 309 36.95 -5.92 25.09
CA ILE A 309 38.39 -6.16 24.98
C ILE A 309 38.97 -6.54 26.35
N THR A 310 38.60 -5.81 27.41
CA THR A 310 38.90 -6.16 28.81
C THR A 310 37.62 -6.03 29.64
N ARG A 311 37.67 -6.35 30.94
CA ARG A 311 36.50 -6.13 31.84
C ARG A 311 36.10 -4.66 31.94
N SER A 312 37.06 -3.76 31.72
CA SER A 312 36.88 -2.32 31.88
C SER A 312 36.85 -1.55 30.55
N ILE A 313 37.37 -2.15 29.48
CA ILE A 313 37.43 -1.54 28.14
C ILE A 313 36.44 -2.26 27.24
N LYS A 314 35.40 -1.52 26.84
CA LYS A 314 34.39 -1.95 25.88
C LYS A 314 34.54 -1.14 24.61
N PHE A 315 34.58 -1.83 23.49
CA PHE A 315 34.59 -1.25 22.16
C PHE A 315 33.25 -1.55 21.50
N THR A 316 32.64 -0.53 20.90
CA THR A 316 31.41 -0.67 20.12
C THR A 316 31.58 0.08 18.82
N PHE A 317 31.30 -0.61 17.72
CA PHE A 317 31.32 -0.05 16.38
C PHE A 317 29.97 -0.30 15.74
N THR A 318 29.30 0.78 15.36
CA THR A 318 28.05 0.74 14.61
C THR A 318 28.22 1.55 13.34
N ALA A 319 27.84 0.98 12.21
CA ALA A 319 27.87 1.67 10.92
C ALA A 319 26.60 1.38 10.13
N THR A 320 26.09 2.40 9.46
CA THR A 320 24.96 2.30 8.53
C THR A 320 25.41 2.83 7.18
N ASN A 321 25.12 2.05 6.14
CA ASN A 321 25.38 2.43 4.77
C ASN A 321 24.08 2.26 3.98
N THR A 322 23.63 3.33 3.34
CA THR A 322 22.44 3.34 2.50
C THR A 322 22.87 3.65 1.07
N GLY A 323 22.81 2.65 0.21
CA GLY A 323 23.05 2.82 -1.22
C GLY A 323 21.72 2.98 -1.96
N ARG A 324 21.67 3.91 -2.92
CA ARG A 324 20.53 4.04 -3.84
C ARG A 324 20.96 3.66 -5.25
N MET A 325 20.20 2.79 -5.89
CA MET A 325 20.47 2.39 -7.28
C MET A 325 19.59 3.20 -8.22
N THR A 326 20.21 4.04 -9.04
CA THR A 326 19.53 4.78 -10.10
C THR A 326 19.46 3.93 -11.36
N ASN A 327 18.28 3.45 -11.72
CA ASN A 327 18.03 2.86 -13.04
C ASN A 327 17.66 3.96 -14.05
N LEU A 328 17.99 3.75 -15.33
CA LEU A 328 17.66 4.70 -16.42
C LEU A 328 16.13 4.95 -16.52
N PRO A 329 15.71 6.17 -16.89
CA PRO A 329 14.30 6.50 -17.08
C PRO A 329 13.69 5.68 -18.23
N GLY A 330 12.45 5.21 -18.05
CA GLY A 330 11.66 4.54 -19.10
C GLY A 330 10.80 3.37 -18.62
N PRO A 331 9.71 3.03 -19.32
CA PRO A 331 8.90 1.85 -19.01
C PRO A 331 9.66 0.54 -19.26
N THR A 332 9.42 -0.45 -18.41
CA THR A 332 10.08 -1.76 -18.46
C THR A 332 9.69 -2.60 -19.69
N THR A 333 8.80 -2.09 -20.55
CA THR A 333 8.33 -2.74 -21.78
C THR A 333 9.40 -2.85 -22.88
N CYS A 334 10.49 -2.08 -22.83
CA CYS A 334 11.62 -2.25 -23.76
C CYS A 334 12.60 -3.38 -23.36
N LEU A 335 12.35 -4.10 -22.26
CA LEU A 335 13.19 -5.22 -21.81
C LEU A 335 12.42 -6.56 -21.77
N LYS A 336 11.47 -6.78 -22.69
CA LYS A 336 10.81 -8.09 -22.84
C LYS A 336 11.77 -9.23 -23.26
N ASN A 337 13.01 -8.93 -23.66
CA ASN A 337 14.01 -9.93 -24.08
C ASN A 337 15.31 -9.95 -23.24
N THR A 338 15.32 -9.34 -22.05
CA THR A 338 16.48 -9.46 -21.16
C THR A 338 16.00 -9.70 -19.75
N THR A 339 15.77 -10.99 -19.46
CA THR A 339 15.95 -11.63 -18.16
C THR A 339 15.55 -10.79 -16.95
N ALA A 340 14.42 -11.15 -16.32
CA ALA A 340 14.08 -10.75 -14.96
C ALA A 340 15.14 -11.14 -13.88
N ASN A 341 16.27 -11.73 -14.30
CA ASN A 341 17.41 -12.16 -13.48
C ASN A 341 18.67 -11.28 -13.60
N THR A 342 18.76 -10.31 -14.51
CA THR A 342 20.04 -9.59 -14.79
C THR A 342 20.26 -8.30 -13.99
N GLY A 343 19.42 -7.99 -13.00
CA GLY A 343 19.57 -6.82 -12.13
C GLY A 343 19.83 -7.09 -10.65
N ALA A 344 19.92 -8.36 -10.24
CA ALA A 344 19.93 -8.73 -8.82
C ALA A 344 21.15 -8.22 -8.04
N ILE A 345 22.25 -7.87 -8.72
CA ILE A 345 23.47 -7.37 -8.09
C ILE A 345 24.10 -6.29 -8.98
N ARG A 346 23.65 -5.04 -8.84
CA ARG A 346 24.45 -3.86 -9.23
C ARG A 346 24.70 -3.05 -7.98
N PHE A 347 25.95 -2.88 -7.55
CA PHE A 347 26.25 -2.00 -6.42
C PHE A 347 25.96 -0.55 -6.86
N GLY A 348 24.98 0.09 -6.22
CA GLY A 348 24.65 1.51 -6.44
C GLY A 348 25.76 2.44 -5.93
N ARG A 349 25.62 3.75 -6.19
CA ARG A 349 26.48 4.75 -5.56
C ARG A 349 26.20 4.77 -4.05
N ALA A 350 27.28 4.69 -3.27
CA ALA A 350 27.28 4.77 -1.81
C ALA A 350 27.19 6.22 -1.35
#